data_AF-A0A956R1E5-F1
#
_entry.id   AF-A0A956R1E5-F1
#
_cell.length_a   1.000
_cell.length_b   1.000
_cell.length_c   1.000
_cell.angle_alpha   90.00
_cell.angle_beta   90.00
_cell.angle_gamma   90.00
#
_symmetry.space_group_name_H-M   'P 1'
#
loop_
_entity.id
_entity.type
_entity.pdbx_description
1 polymer ?
#
loop_
_entity_poly.entity_id
_entity_poly.type
_entity_poly.pdbx_seq_one_letter_code
_entity_poly.pdbx_strand_id
1 'polypeptide(L)'
;MARLAGTAMIALWLGACSGAGGQEGDTTTTTTDEASDTDMGAGAFVSLIDQDAWMEVDAGQDPLADHRPEMVDCGLAGWTIENGESLEIDTNFCNYLALSQPSLAPIAAGATVELDFYYFDLTAPEPAEAHFAMLVDGQILWETTIAIPGKANVHSESFAA
;
A
#
# COMPACT_ATOMS: atom_id res chain seq x y z
N MET A 1 23.74 18.32 -0.02
CA MET A 1 22.86 17.31 -0.63
C MET A 1 23.35 15.95 -0.19
N ALA A 2 22.70 15.38 0.82
CA ALA A 2 23.01 14.05 1.32
C ALA A 2 22.45 13.02 0.35
N ARG A 3 23.27 12.04 -0.05
CA ARG A 3 22.84 10.90 -0.87
C ARG A 3 22.57 9.74 0.09
N LEU A 4 21.33 9.25 0.13
CA LEU A 4 20.93 8.09 0.94
C LEU A 4 21.21 6.82 0.16
N ALA A 5 21.95 5.87 0.74
CA ALA A 5 22.17 4.55 0.15
C ALA A 5 21.19 3.56 0.77
N GLY A 6 20.13 3.22 0.03
CA GLY A 6 19.14 2.23 0.44
C GLY A 6 18.08 2.03 -0.64
N THR A 7 18.05 0.83 -1.20
CA THR A 7 16.96 0.37 -2.06
C THR A 7 15.70 0.15 -1.19
N ALA A 8 14.52 0.61 -1.61
CA ALA A 8 13.26 0.27 -0.95
C ALA A 8 12.36 -0.47 -1.95
N MET A 9 12.07 -1.74 -1.67
CA MET A 9 11.14 -2.55 -2.46
C MET A 9 9.77 -2.55 -1.78
N ILE A 10 8.75 -2.10 -2.49
CA ILE A 10 7.37 -1.99 -2.02
C ILE A 10 6.52 -3.03 -2.75
N ALA A 11 6.32 -4.18 -2.13
CA ALA A 11 5.41 -5.21 -2.63
C ALA A 11 3.99 -4.95 -2.10
N LEU A 12 3.22 -4.05 -2.73
CA LEU A 12 1.82 -3.82 -2.37
C LEU A 12 0.96 -5.03 -2.78
N TRP A 13 0.41 -5.77 -1.82
CA TRP A 13 -0.77 -6.62 -2.01
C TRP A 13 -1.94 -5.97 -1.29
N LEU A 14 -2.80 -5.29 -2.04
CA LEU A 14 -3.97 -4.64 -1.47
C LEU A 14 -5.18 -5.54 -1.63
N GLY A 15 -5.63 -6.16 -0.55
CA GLY A 15 -6.87 -6.92 -0.49
C GLY A 15 -8.05 -6.09 0.00
N ALA A 16 -9.25 -6.21 -0.59
CA ALA A 16 -10.51 -5.83 0.08
C ALA A 16 -11.56 -6.97 0.12
N CYS A 17 -12.32 -7.05 1.21
CA CYS A 17 -13.40 -8.04 1.41
C CYS A 17 -14.74 -7.57 0.79
N SER A 18 -15.38 -8.40 -0.03
CA SER A 18 -16.75 -8.15 -0.51
C SER A 18 -17.76 -9.06 0.20
N GLY A 19 -18.68 -8.48 0.98
CA GLY A 19 -19.75 -9.20 1.67
C GLY A 19 -21.06 -9.17 0.89
N ALA A 20 -21.56 -10.33 0.45
CA ALA A 20 -22.85 -10.47 -0.21
C ALA A 20 -23.95 -10.89 0.78
N GLY A 21 -24.91 -10.01 1.06
CA GLY A 21 -26.15 -10.32 1.80
C GLY A 21 -27.17 -11.08 0.93
N GLY A 22 -27.87 -12.04 1.52
CA GLY A 22 -28.71 -13.02 0.81
C GLY A 22 -30.24 -12.87 0.93
N GLN A 23 -30.96 -13.73 0.18
CA GLN A 23 -32.32 -14.31 0.36
C GLN A 23 -32.65 -15.07 -0.95
N GLU A 24 -33.34 -16.21 -1.07
CA GLU A 24 -34.02 -17.19 -0.20
C GLU A 24 -34.45 -18.33 -1.16
N GLY A 25 -34.42 -19.62 -0.75
CA GLY A 25 -34.85 -20.71 -1.64
C GLY A 25 -34.70 -22.13 -1.07
N ASP A 26 -35.72 -22.52 -0.30
CA ASP A 26 -36.10 -23.84 0.25
C ASP A 26 -35.67 -25.13 -0.49
N THR A 27 -35.13 -26.12 0.25
CA THR A 27 -35.57 -27.54 0.29
C THR A 27 -34.73 -28.36 1.30
N THR A 28 -35.43 -29.11 2.15
CA THR A 28 -34.95 -29.98 3.24
C THR A 28 -34.22 -31.27 2.77
N THR A 29 -33.13 -31.70 3.44
CA THR A 29 -32.79 -33.13 3.74
C THR A 29 -31.75 -33.24 4.87
N THR A 30 -31.99 -34.19 5.77
CA THR A 30 -31.31 -34.54 7.03
C THR A 30 -29.93 -35.20 6.87
N THR A 31 -28.96 -34.86 7.75
CA THR A 31 -28.21 -35.74 8.70
C THR A 31 -26.73 -35.34 8.85
N THR A 32 -26.30 -35.29 10.12
CA THR A 32 -24.94 -35.38 10.69
C THR A 32 -24.42 -34.05 11.23
N ASP A 33 -24.54 -33.90 12.55
CA ASP A 33 -23.80 -32.95 13.37
C ASP A 33 -22.29 -33.25 13.28
N GLU A 34 -21.62 -32.63 12.32
CA GLU A 34 -20.25 -32.18 12.51
C GLU A 34 -20.37 -30.69 12.83
N ALA A 35 -19.87 -30.28 13.99
CA ALA A 35 -19.72 -28.87 14.33
C ALA A 35 -18.74 -28.27 13.31
N SER A 36 -19.28 -27.88 12.16
CA SER A 36 -18.64 -26.96 11.23
C SER A 36 -18.54 -25.67 12.00
N ASP A 37 -17.33 -25.41 12.49
CA ASP A 37 -16.89 -24.07 12.86
C ASP A 37 -17.36 -23.17 11.73
N THR A 38 -18.45 -22.45 12.00
CA THR A 38 -19.00 -21.51 11.04
C THR A 38 -18.05 -20.35 11.11
N ASP A 39 -16.94 -20.48 10.39
CA ASP A 39 -16.20 -19.34 9.89
C ASP A 39 -17.25 -18.48 9.19
N MET A 40 -17.68 -17.43 9.88
CA MET A 40 -18.51 -16.38 9.31
C MET A 40 -17.61 -15.71 8.29
N GLY A 41 -17.53 -16.31 7.11
CA GLY A 41 -16.43 -16.16 6.18
C GLY A 41 -16.04 -14.70 6.05
N ALA A 42 -14.85 -14.37 6.55
CA ALA A 42 -14.17 -13.17 6.11
C ALA A 42 -14.15 -13.23 4.58
N GLY A 43 -14.66 -12.17 3.93
CA GLY A 43 -14.65 -12.12 2.47
C GLY A 43 -13.23 -12.38 1.95
N ALA A 44 -13.12 -12.99 0.77
CA ALA A 44 -11.80 -13.13 0.15
C ALA A 44 -11.26 -11.74 -0.19
N PHE A 45 -9.97 -11.52 0.09
CA PHE A 45 -9.25 -10.33 -0.34
C PHE A 45 -9.13 -10.29 -1.88
N VAL A 46 -9.43 -9.14 -2.46
CA VAL A 46 -9.24 -8.86 -3.90
C VAL A 46 -8.19 -7.77 -4.10
N SER A 47 -7.34 -7.89 -5.13
CA SER A 47 -6.35 -6.85 -5.45
C SER A 47 -7.01 -5.49 -5.69
N LEU A 48 -6.52 -4.44 -5.05
CA LEU A 48 -6.91 -3.05 -5.32
C LEU A 48 -6.02 -2.38 -6.37
N ILE A 49 -4.87 -2.97 -6.71
CA ILE A 49 -3.90 -2.39 -7.63
C ILE A 49 -3.58 -3.30 -8.81
N ASP A 50 -3.22 -2.66 -9.92
CA ASP A 50 -2.49 -3.21 -11.05
C ASP A 50 -1.06 -2.65 -10.99
N GLN A 51 -0.05 -3.53 -11.03
CA GLN A 51 1.35 -3.15 -10.88
C GLN A 51 1.82 -2.23 -12.02
N ASP A 52 1.22 -2.34 -13.20
CA ASP A 52 1.60 -1.54 -14.37
C ASP A 52 0.79 -0.23 -14.50
N ALA A 53 -0.16 0.03 -13.60
CA ALA A 53 -1.07 1.16 -13.69
C ALA A 53 -0.62 2.42 -12.93
N TRP A 54 0.54 2.36 -12.26
CA TRP A 54 1.08 3.50 -11.51
C TRP A 54 1.44 4.67 -12.42
N MET A 55 0.99 5.87 -12.06
CA MET A 55 1.33 7.13 -12.71
C MET A 55 1.81 8.14 -11.69
N GLU A 56 2.84 8.91 -12.05
CA GLU A 56 3.28 10.04 -11.25
C GLU A 56 2.18 11.07 -11.09
N VAL A 57 2.04 11.58 -9.86
CA VAL A 57 1.11 12.67 -9.54
C VAL A 57 1.81 14.00 -9.75
N ASP A 58 1.21 14.84 -10.60
CA ASP A 58 1.67 16.20 -10.81
C ASP A 58 1.67 17.00 -9.50
N ALA A 59 2.65 17.90 -9.33
CA ALA A 59 2.80 18.70 -8.11
C ALA A 59 1.54 19.49 -7.72
N GLY A 60 0.76 19.94 -8.70
CA GLY A 60 -0.50 20.68 -8.46
C GLY A 60 -1.69 19.79 -8.10
N GLN A 61 -1.55 18.47 -8.18
CA GLN A 61 -2.57 17.46 -7.87
C GLN A 61 -2.18 16.58 -6.68
N ASP A 62 -1.00 16.81 -6.11
CA ASP A 62 -0.48 16.07 -4.96
C ASP A 62 -1.32 16.36 -3.70
N PRO A 63 -2.04 15.37 -3.14
CA PRO A 63 -2.84 15.58 -1.93
C PRO A 63 -1.99 15.90 -0.69
N LEU A 64 -0.69 15.59 -0.72
CA LEU A 64 0.27 15.87 0.34
C LEU A 64 1.26 16.97 -0.07
N ALA A 65 0.79 18.00 -0.77
CA ALA A 65 1.62 19.11 -1.25
C ALA A 65 2.50 19.75 -0.15
N ASP A 66 2.05 19.77 1.11
CA ASP A 66 2.81 20.30 2.25
C ASP A 66 4.03 19.43 2.64
N HIS A 67 4.04 18.15 2.25
CA HIS A 67 5.16 17.23 2.48
C HIS A 67 6.18 17.28 1.33
N ARG A 68 5.80 17.88 0.20
CA ARG A 68 6.65 17.99 -0.97
C ARG A 68 7.80 18.98 -0.71
N PRO A 69 9.08 18.57 -0.88
CA PRO A 69 10.20 19.49 -0.71
C PRO A 69 10.21 20.55 -1.82
N GLU A 70 10.83 21.70 -1.55
CA GLU A 70 10.99 22.78 -2.55
C GLU A 70 11.67 22.29 -3.84
N MET A 71 12.59 21.32 -3.71
CA MET A 71 13.26 20.66 -4.82
C MET A 71 13.02 19.16 -4.75
N VAL A 72 12.24 18.65 -5.71
CA VAL A 72 12.10 17.22 -5.96
C VAL A 72 13.21 16.78 -6.90
N ASP A 73 14.04 15.86 -6.41
CA ASP A 73 15.07 15.14 -7.16
C ASP A 73 14.65 13.68 -7.21
N CYS A 74 13.91 13.34 -8.26
CA CYS A 74 13.45 11.99 -8.57
C CYS A 74 13.76 11.70 -10.04
N GLY A 75 14.92 11.10 -10.29
CA GLY A 75 15.43 10.84 -11.64
C GLY A 75 14.73 9.66 -12.33
N LEU A 76 15.16 9.35 -13.56
CA LEU A 76 14.63 8.22 -14.35
C LEU A 76 14.81 6.84 -13.69
N ALA A 77 15.69 6.74 -12.69
CA ALA A 77 15.94 5.52 -11.91
C ALA A 77 15.40 5.64 -10.47
N GLY A 78 14.57 6.65 -10.19
CA GLY A 78 14.02 6.89 -8.86
C GLY A 78 12.97 5.86 -8.45
N TRP A 79 12.28 5.27 -9.42
CA TRP A 79 11.32 4.19 -9.18
C TRP A 79 11.15 3.30 -10.42
N THR A 80 10.73 2.06 -10.21
CA THR A 80 10.46 1.08 -11.27
C THR A 80 9.45 0.03 -10.79
N ILE A 81 8.90 -0.76 -11.70
CA ILE A 81 8.28 -2.05 -11.35
C ILE A 81 9.36 -3.13 -11.42
N GLU A 82 9.71 -3.69 -10.28
CA GLU A 82 10.69 -4.75 -10.18
C GLU A 82 10.05 -6.10 -10.53
N ASN A 83 10.67 -6.81 -11.48
CA ASN A 83 10.25 -8.12 -11.97
C ASN A 83 8.78 -8.22 -12.45
N GLY A 84 8.12 -7.08 -12.70
CA GLY A 84 6.69 -7.04 -13.04
C GLY A 84 5.74 -7.32 -11.88
N GLU A 85 6.22 -7.31 -10.64
CA GLU A 85 5.46 -7.75 -9.47
C GLU A 85 5.35 -6.71 -8.36
N SER A 86 6.35 -5.84 -8.17
CA SER A 86 6.37 -4.88 -7.06
C SER A 86 6.88 -3.52 -7.50
N LEU A 87 6.31 -2.47 -6.94
CA LEU A 87 6.85 -1.12 -7.06
C LEU A 87 8.15 -1.02 -6.25
N GLU A 88 9.20 -0.51 -6.84
CA GLU A 88 10.46 -0.21 -6.16
C GLU A 88 10.71 1.29 -6.20
N ILE A 89 11.15 1.86 -5.07
CA ILE A 89 11.60 3.25 -4.96
C ILE A 89 13.07 3.22 -4.54
N ASP A 90 13.95 3.76 -5.38
CA ASP A 90 15.35 3.92 -5.02
C ASP A 90 15.58 5.31 -4.39
N THR A 91 15.68 5.32 -3.06
CA THR A 91 15.89 6.55 -2.29
C THR A 91 17.27 7.21 -2.53
N ASN A 92 18.18 6.54 -3.24
CA ASN A 92 19.41 7.18 -3.75
C ASN A 92 19.12 8.21 -4.85
N PHE A 93 18.05 7.99 -5.61
CA PHE A 93 17.71 8.74 -6.82
C PHE A 93 16.36 9.44 -6.74
N CYS A 94 15.62 9.25 -5.64
CA CYS A 94 14.33 9.86 -5.41
C CYS A 94 14.18 10.33 -3.96
N ASN A 95 14.06 11.65 -3.75
CA ASN A 95 13.83 12.24 -2.43
C ASN A 95 12.34 12.47 -2.11
N TYR A 96 11.46 12.33 -3.10
CA TYR A 96 10.01 12.47 -2.96
C TYR A 96 9.31 11.84 -4.17
N LEU A 97 8.30 11.01 -3.94
CA LEU A 97 7.49 10.39 -4.98
C LEU A 97 6.03 10.35 -4.56
N ALA A 98 5.15 10.78 -5.45
CA ALA A 98 3.71 10.61 -5.34
C ALA A 98 3.24 9.84 -6.58
N LEU A 99 2.62 8.68 -6.37
CA LEU A 99 2.05 7.84 -7.42
C LEU A 99 0.55 7.66 -7.18
N SER A 100 -0.19 7.46 -8.26
CA SER A 100 -1.62 7.15 -8.20
C SER A 100 -1.99 6.14 -9.27
N GLN A 101 -3.06 5.40 -9.01
CA GLN A 101 -3.76 4.58 -9.98
C GLN A 101 -5.24 4.45 -9.59
N PRO A 102 -6.15 4.20 -10.54
CA PRO A 102 -7.51 3.80 -10.20
C PRO A 102 -7.50 2.48 -9.44
N SER A 103 -8.34 2.35 -8.41
CA SER A 103 -8.49 1.05 -7.75
C SER A 103 -9.21 0.05 -8.66
N LEU A 104 -8.75 -1.20 -8.66
CA LEU A 104 -9.36 -2.29 -9.43
C LEU A 104 -10.73 -2.74 -8.87
N ALA A 105 -11.01 -2.43 -7.60
CA ALA A 105 -12.25 -2.77 -6.94
C ALA A 105 -12.73 -1.61 -6.05
N PRO A 106 -14.06 -1.47 -5.82
CA PRO A 106 -14.56 -0.47 -4.89
C PRO A 106 -14.12 -0.80 -3.46
N ILE A 107 -13.63 0.21 -2.75
CA ILE A 107 -13.28 0.13 -1.33
C ILE A 107 -14.50 0.59 -0.54
N ALA A 108 -15.20 -0.33 0.10
CA ALA A 108 -16.35 0.01 0.95
C ALA A 108 -15.86 0.60 2.29
N ALA A 109 -16.58 1.58 2.82
CA ALA A 109 -16.31 2.10 4.16
C ALA A 109 -16.38 0.97 5.20
N GLY A 110 -15.38 0.90 6.08
CA GLY A 110 -15.20 -0.16 7.07
C GLY A 110 -14.65 -1.48 6.51
N ALA A 111 -14.35 -1.58 5.22
CA ALA A 111 -13.67 -2.76 4.67
C ALA A 111 -12.24 -2.84 5.19
N THR A 112 -11.78 -4.05 5.48
CA THR A 112 -10.36 -4.29 5.79
C THR A 112 -9.53 -4.13 4.52
N VAL A 113 -8.46 -3.36 4.64
CA VAL A 113 -7.42 -3.15 3.62
C VAL A 113 -6.11 -3.69 4.17
N GLU A 114 -5.40 -4.45 3.34
CA GLU A 114 -4.05 -4.95 3.64
C GLU A 114 -2.99 -4.20 2.84
N LEU A 115 -1.85 -3.92 3.46
CA LEU A 115 -0.73 -3.24 2.84
C LEU A 115 0.57 -3.92 3.27
N ASP A 116 1.30 -4.42 2.29
CA ASP A 116 2.65 -4.93 2.47
C ASP A 116 3.67 -3.98 1.85
N PHE A 117 4.76 -3.72 2.56
CA PHE A 117 5.95 -3.05 2.02
C PHE A 117 7.17 -3.38 2.86
N TYR A 118 8.36 -3.16 2.30
CA TYR A 118 9.58 -3.33 3.06
C TYR A 118 10.67 -2.36 2.62
N TYR A 119 11.74 -2.31 3.40
CA TYR A 119 12.91 -1.52 3.07
C TYR A 119 14.17 -2.19 3.61
N PHE A 120 15.29 -2.00 2.90
CA PHE A 120 16.61 -2.41 3.39
C PHE A 120 17.13 -1.43 4.45
N ASP A 121 18.33 -1.67 5.00
CA ASP A 121 18.95 -0.76 5.96
C ASP A 121 18.98 0.67 5.37
N LEU A 122 18.32 1.61 6.06
CA LEU A 122 18.28 3.00 5.65
C LEU A 122 19.50 3.71 6.21
N THR A 123 20.21 4.43 5.35
CA THR A 123 21.43 5.14 5.73
C THR A 123 21.36 6.60 5.31
N ALA A 124 21.76 7.49 6.20
CA ALA A 124 21.94 8.92 5.91
C ALA A 124 23.13 9.46 6.72
N PRO A 125 23.81 10.52 6.24
CA PRO A 125 24.90 11.16 6.98
C PRO A 125 24.42 11.82 8.27
N GLU A 126 23.19 12.36 8.25
CA GLU A 126 22.54 13.03 9.38
C GLU A 126 21.19 12.36 9.62
N PRO A 127 20.67 12.38 10.87
CA PRO A 127 19.34 11.88 11.16
C PRO A 127 18.27 12.54 10.29
N ALA A 128 17.36 11.73 9.76
CA ALA A 128 16.24 12.16 8.93
C ALA A 128 15.04 11.24 9.16
N GLU A 129 13.92 11.56 8.53
CA GLU A 129 12.69 10.76 8.56
C GLU A 129 12.17 10.55 7.13
N ALA A 130 11.76 9.33 6.82
CA ALA A 130 10.93 9.04 5.66
C ALA A 130 9.46 9.00 6.09
N HIS A 131 8.61 9.64 5.30
CA HIS A 131 7.16 9.56 5.44
C HIS A 131 6.60 8.70 4.33
N PHE A 132 5.78 7.71 4.68
CA PHE A 132 5.04 6.89 3.73
C PHE A 132 3.56 6.98 4.08
N ALA A 133 2.73 7.27 3.09
CA ALA A 133 1.29 7.36 3.24
C ALA A 133 0.57 6.71 2.08
N MET A 134 -0.55 6.05 2.40
CA MET A 134 -1.49 5.51 1.44
C MET A 134 -2.80 6.27 1.56
N LEU A 135 -3.28 6.76 0.42
CA LEU A 135 -4.47 7.59 0.33
C LEU A 135 -5.55 6.91 -0.52
N VAL A 136 -6.81 7.12 -0.15
CA VAL A 136 -7.99 6.78 -0.96
C VAL A 136 -8.82 8.05 -1.10
N ASP A 137 -9.20 8.39 -2.34
CA ASP A 137 -9.93 9.63 -2.66
C ASP A 137 -9.29 10.91 -2.08
N GLY A 138 -7.96 10.94 -2.04
CA GLY A 138 -7.18 12.07 -1.51
C GLY A 138 -7.17 12.19 0.02
N GLN A 139 -7.75 11.23 0.75
CA GLN A 139 -7.70 11.17 2.21
C GLN A 139 -6.67 10.14 2.66
N ILE A 140 -5.88 10.47 3.69
CA ILE A 140 -4.94 9.52 4.31
C ILE A 140 -5.76 8.39 4.94
N LEU A 141 -5.56 7.18 4.41
CA LEU A 141 -6.12 5.97 4.96
C LEU A 141 -5.14 5.33 5.97
N TRP A 142 -3.85 5.36 5.64
CA TRP A 142 -2.79 4.87 6.53
C TRP A 142 -1.48 5.63 6.27
N GLU A 143 -0.68 5.83 7.31
CA GLU A 143 0.64 6.44 7.18
C GLU A 143 1.60 5.98 8.28
N THR A 144 2.90 6.11 8.02
CA THR A 144 3.95 5.90 8.99
C THR A 144 5.13 6.86 8.77
N THR A 145 5.92 7.05 9.82
CA THR A 145 7.19 7.78 9.77
C THR A 145 8.32 6.84 10.19
N ILE A 146 9.36 6.74 9.36
CA ILE A 146 10.48 5.83 9.53
C ILE A 146 11.75 6.65 9.79
N ALA A 147 12.39 6.41 10.94
CA ALA A 147 13.65 7.05 11.28
C ALA A 147 14.81 6.56 10.39
N ILE A 148 15.67 7.49 9.99
CA ILE A 148 16.88 7.22 9.21
C ILE A 148 18.08 7.80 9.97
N PRO A 149 19.17 7.05 10.18
CA PRO A 149 19.37 5.66 9.76
C PRO A 149 18.50 4.67 10.55
N GLY A 150 18.15 3.55 9.90
CA GLY A 150 17.25 2.53 10.43
C GLY A 150 17.60 1.15 9.90
N LYS A 151 17.20 0.10 10.63
CA LYS A 151 17.37 -1.28 10.18
C LYS A 151 16.29 -1.68 9.20
N ALA A 152 16.67 -2.55 8.26
CA ALA A 152 15.74 -3.18 7.33
C ALA A 152 14.52 -3.73 8.08
N ASN A 153 13.34 -3.56 7.50
CA ASN A 153 12.10 -4.01 8.10
C ASN A 153 11.08 -4.39 7.03
N VAL A 154 10.15 -5.26 7.41
CA VAL A 154 8.98 -5.65 6.63
C VAL A 154 7.75 -5.20 7.40
N HIS A 155 6.84 -4.54 6.70
CA HIS A 155 5.55 -4.11 7.20
C HIS A 155 4.46 -4.91 6.50
N SER A 156 3.57 -5.48 7.33
CA SER A 156 2.34 -6.15 6.91
C SER A 156 1.22 -5.57 7.75
N GLU A 157 0.49 -4.63 7.17
CA GLU A 157 -0.46 -3.77 7.86
C GLU A 157 -1.88 -4.16 7.47
N SER A 158 -2.81 -4.10 8.44
CA SER A 158 -4.24 -4.36 8.22
C SER A 158 -5.05 -3.32 8.98
N PHE A 159 -5.89 -2.57 8.27
CA PHE A 159 -6.69 -1.47 8.83
C PHE A 159 -8.02 -1.33 8.10
N ALA A 160 -8.97 -0.61 8.70
CA ALA A 160 -10.30 -0.37 8.12
C ALA A 160 -10.30 0.91 7.26
N ALA A 161 -10.94 0.83 6.10
CA ALA A 161 -11.22 1.94 5.18
C ALA A 161 -12.25 2.96 5.70
#